data_AF-A0A8E2JTN9-F1
#
_entry.id   AF-A0A8E2JTN9-F1
#
_cell.length_a   1.000
_cell.length_b   1.000
_cell.length_c   1.000
_cell.angle_alpha   90.00
_cell.angle_beta   90.00
_cell.angle_gamma   90.00
#
_symmetry.space_group_name_H-M   'P 1'
#
loop_
_entity.id
_entity.type
_entity.pdbx_description
1 polymer ?
#
loop_
_entity_poly.entity_id
_entity_poly.type
_entity_poly.pdbx_seq_one_letter_code
_entity_poly.pdbx_strand_id
1 'polypeptide(L)'
;RIEAGVDVRTTIMLRNIPNKMDCAALKDLVDIWCRGTYDFMYLRIDFSTGSNVGYAFINFSKPEGIIQVIDFIEGMPWKGYRSGKYAEISYATIQGKEALVQKFRNSSVILEWPHCRPKLFFTFDEALAEGTILKTGTEREFPAPDNFAKLQRSIENAKNVGLFPPKSGPHGSADHRDRHSMYDRGT
;
A
#
# COMPACT_ATOMS: atom_id res chain seq x y z
N ARG A 1 -14.81 20.08 -1.21
CA ARG A 1 -14.60 19.66 -2.63
C ARG A 1 -15.09 18.23 -2.87
N ILE A 2 -14.68 17.27 -2.04
CA ILE A 2 -15.23 15.90 -2.03
C ILE A 2 -16.74 15.92 -1.78
N GLU A 3 -17.20 16.53 -0.67
CA GLU A 3 -18.64 16.60 -0.32
C GLU A 3 -19.50 17.30 -1.37
N ALA A 4 -18.92 18.20 -2.16
CA ALA A 4 -19.60 18.90 -3.25
C ALA A 4 -19.64 18.08 -4.55
N GLY A 5 -19.10 16.85 -4.56
CA GLY A 5 -19.04 15.97 -5.74
C GLY A 5 -18.05 16.41 -6.82
N VAL A 6 -17.23 17.44 -6.56
CA VAL A 6 -16.28 18.00 -7.54
C VAL A 6 -15.00 17.17 -7.63
N ASP A 7 -14.62 16.51 -6.53
CA ASP A 7 -13.41 15.69 -6.46
C ASP A 7 -13.77 14.21 -6.34
N VAL A 8 -13.53 13.46 -7.41
CA VAL A 8 -13.88 12.04 -7.54
C VAL A 8 -12.70 11.10 -7.27
N ARG A 9 -11.57 11.63 -6.82
CA ARG A 9 -10.38 10.83 -6.53
C ARG A 9 -10.58 10.01 -5.25
N THR A 10 -10.12 8.77 -5.29
CA THR A 10 -10.36 7.78 -4.24
C THR A 10 -9.08 7.22 -3.62
N THR A 11 -7.92 7.46 -4.23
CA THR A 11 -6.64 6.93 -3.74
C THR A 11 -5.81 8.00 -3.06
N ILE A 12 -5.36 7.72 -1.83
CA ILE A 12 -4.44 8.56 -1.08
C ILE A 12 -3.09 7.89 -0.89
N MET A 13 -2.07 8.72 -0.70
CA MET A 13 -0.78 8.37 -0.14
C MET A 13 -0.74 8.88 1.31
N LEU A 14 -0.70 7.96 2.26
CA LEU A 14 -0.49 8.24 3.68
C LEU A 14 1.01 8.26 3.95
N ARG A 15 1.53 9.36 4.47
CA ARG A 15 2.95 9.64 4.70
C ARG A 15 3.28 9.69 6.18
N ASN A 16 4.58 9.80 6.44
CA ASN A 16 5.17 9.98 7.76
C ASN A 16 4.92 8.82 8.72
N ILE A 17 4.65 7.62 8.20
CA ILE A 17 4.42 6.39 8.96
C ILE A 17 5.71 6.00 9.73
N PRO A 18 5.64 5.56 10.99
CA PRO A 18 6.81 5.08 11.72
C PRO A 18 7.36 3.81 11.06
N ASN A 19 8.66 3.75 10.76
CA ASN A 19 9.26 2.66 9.99
C ASN A 19 9.05 1.24 10.59
N LYS A 20 8.80 1.15 11.91
CA LYS A 20 8.52 -0.10 12.63
C LYS A 20 7.05 -0.51 12.64
N MET A 21 6.15 0.32 12.13
CA MET A 21 4.74 -0.06 11.95
C MET A 21 4.66 -1.07 10.80
N ASP A 22 4.09 -2.24 11.04
CA ASP A 22 3.87 -3.24 10.01
C ASP A 22 2.51 -3.04 9.31
N CYS A 23 2.26 -3.85 8.28
CA CYS A 23 1.03 -3.75 7.49
C CYS A 23 -0.22 -4.11 8.31
N ALA A 24 -0.11 -4.99 9.33
CA ALA A 24 -1.22 -5.38 10.17
C ALA A 24 -1.61 -4.25 11.13
N ALA A 25 -0.63 -3.67 11.82
CA ALA A 25 -0.84 -2.54 12.72
C ALA A 25 -1.39 -1.30 11.99
N LEU A 26 -0.92 -1.05 10.76
CA LEU A 26 -1.49 0.02 9.94
C LEU A 26 -2.95 -0.28 9.56
N LYS A 27 -3.25 -1.53 9.19
CA LYS A 27 -4.62 -1.95 8.90
C LYS A 27 -5.53 -1.80 10.11
N ASP A 28 -5.10 -2.24 11.29
CA ASP A 28 -5.87 -2.12 12.52
C ASP A 28 -6.19 -0.66 12.84
N LEU A 29 -5.23 0.26 12.63
CA LEU A 29 -5.45 1.70 12.82
C LEU A 29 -6.48 2.27 11.84
N VAL A 30 -6.40 1.90 10.56
CA VAL A 30 -7.33 2.36 9.52
C VAL A 30 -8.73 1.78 9.75
N ASP A 31 -8.83 0.52 10.19
CA ASP A 31 -10.09 -0.16 10.46
C ASP A 31 -10.92 0.50 11.58
N ILE A 32 -10.32 1.25 12.50
CA ILE A 32 -11.05 1.97 13.56
C ILE A 32 -12.12 2.90 12.96
N TRP A 33 -11.80 3.58 11.86
CA TRP A 33 -12.67 4.59 11.25
C TRP A 33 -13.16 4.22 9.86
N CYS A 34 -12.42 3.39 9.13
CA CYS A 34 -12.60 3.18 7.70
C CYS A 34 -12.92 1.72 7.34
N ARG A 35 -13.17 0.83 8.30
CA ARG A 35 -13.42 -0.59 8.01
C ARG A 35 -14.56 -0.76 6.99
N GLY A 36 -14.29 -1.50 5.91
CA GLY A 36 -15.26 -1.76 4.85
C GLY A 36 -15.47 -0.61 3.86
N THR A 37 -14.76 0.51 3.99
CA THR A 37 -14.86 1.66 3.05
C THR A 37 -13.71 1.71 2.03
N TYR A 38 -12.65 0.94 2.27
CA TYR A 38 -11.46 0.86 1.40
C TYR A 38 -11.30 -0.55 0.84
N ASP A 39 -10.74 -0.64 -0.37
CA ASP A 39 -10.63 -1.89 -1.14
C ASP A 39 -9.20 -2.25 -1.53
N PHE A 40 -8.23 -1.37 -1.26
CA PHE A 40 -6.81 -1.58 -1.51
C PHE A 40 -5.96 -0.92 -0.41
N MET A 41 -4.91 -1.62 0.03
CA MET A 41 -3.86 -1.05 0.87
C MET A 41 -2.49 -1.60 0.46
N TYR A 42 -1.48 -0.73 0.43
CA TYR A 42 -0.10 -1.15 0.23
C TYR A 42 0.86 -0.30 1.07
N LEU A 43 1.42 -0.89 2.13
CA LEU A 43 2.53 -0.32 2.88
C LEU A 43 3.84 -0.70 2.20
N ARG A 44 4.62 0.30 1.75
CA ARG A 44 5.88 0.00 1.07
C ARG A 44 6.95 -0.38 2.09
N ILE A 45 7.48 -1.58 1.93
CA ILE A 45 8.58 -2.12 2.72
C ILE A 45 9.91 -1.95 1.97
N ASP A 46 10.94 -1.57 2.70
CA ASP A 46 12.32 -1.74 2.29
C ASP A 46 12.79 -3.14 2.71
N PHE A 47 13.00 -4.00 1.72
CA PHE A 47 13.37 -5.39 1.93
C PHE A 47 14.75 -5.57 2.55
N SER A 48 15.64 -4.56 2.45
CA SER A 48 16.96 -4.63 3.06
C SER A 48 16.90 -4.46 4.58
N THR A 49 16.00 -3.61 5.06
CA THR A 49 15.84 -3.30 6.49
C THR A 49 14.65 -4.03 7.13
N GLY A 50 13.79 -4.66 6.32
CA GLY A 50 12.52 -5.25 6.76
C GLY A 50 11.52 -4.22 7.32
N SER A 51 11.82 -2.93 7.18
CA SER A 51 11.03 -1.82 7.74
C SER A 51 10.29 -1.08 6.64
N ASN A 52 9.18 -0.42 6.98
CA ASN A 52 8.51 0.43 5.99
C ASN A 52 9.31 1.69 5.70
N VAL A 53 9.10 2.26 4.50
CA VAL A 53 9.80 3.49 4.05
C VAL A 53 9.06 4.79 4.41
N GLY A 54 8.07 4.71 5.30
CA GLY A 54 7.35 5.85 5.83
C GLY A 54 6.09 6.26 5.07
N TYR A 55 5.61 5.45 4.12
CA TYR A 55 4.35 5.73 3.45
C TYR A 55 3.60 4.48 2.96
N ALA A 56 2.29 4.63 2.78
CA ALA A 56 1.38 3.63 2.23
C ALA A 56 0.42 4.25 1.20
N PHE A 57 -0.16 3.41 0.35
CA PHE A 57 -1.28 3.78 -0.53
C PHE A 57 -2.56 3.10 -0.04
N ILE A 58 -3.67 3.84 -0.05
CA ILE A 58 -5.00 3.34 0.33
C ILE A 58 -5.98 3.83 -0.73
N ASN A 59 -6.79 2.91 -1.29
CA ASN A 59 -7.90 3.27 -2.17
C ASN A 59 -9.24 3.05 -1.46
N PHE A 60 -10.09 4.07 -1.50
CA PHE A 60 -11.46 4.01 -1.03
C PHE A 60 -12.42 3.61 -2.16
N SER A 61 -13.51 2.92 -1.84
CA SER A 61 -14.54 2.63 -2.84
C SER A 61 -15.28 3.89 -3.28
N LYS A 62 -15.37 4.87 -2.37
CA LYS A 62 -15.95 6.19 -2.65
C LYS A 62 -15.10 7.31 -2.04
N PRO A 63 -15.06 8.50 -2.65
CA PRO A 63 -14.26 9.63 -2.16
C PRO A 63 -14.56 10.05 -0.71
N GLU A 64 -15.78 9.83 -0.23
CA GLU A 64 -16.21 10.18 1.13
C GLU A 64 -15.41 9.41 2.20
N GLY A 65 -14.88 8.23 1.89
CA GLY A 65 -14.01 7.49 2.79
C GLY A 65 -12.72 8.26 3.13
N ILE A 66 -12.25 9.14 2.23
CA ILE A 66 -11.08 9.99 2.49
C ILE A 66 -11.37 11.02 3.58
N ILE A 67 -12.62 11.48 3.72
CA ILE A 67 -13.00 12.46 4.75
C ILE A 67 -12.73 11.89 6.15
N GLN A 68 -13.04 10.62 6.37
CA GLN A 68 -12.74 9.95 7.65
C GLN A 68 -11.23 9.92 7.95
N VAL A 69 -10.38 9.78 6.93
CA VAL A 69 -8.92 9.86 7.12
C VAL A 69 -8.50 11.28 7.45
N ILE A 70 -9.07 12.29 6.78
CA ILE A 70 -8.79 13.70 7.07
C ILE A 70 -9.17 14.03 8.52
N ASP A 71 -10.35 13.62 8.96
CA ASP A 71 -10.88 14.02 10.27
C ASP A 71 -10.18 13.31 11.44
N PHE A 72 -9.78 12.04 11.25
CA PHE A 72 -9.32 11.20 12.37
C PHE A 72 -7.87 10.74 12.29
N ILE A 73 -7.21 10.88 11.14
CA ILE A 73 -5.82 10.40 10.94
C ILE A 73 -4.90 11.56 10.57
N GLU A 74 -5.29 12.46 9.67
CA GLU A 74 -4.46 13.59 9.25
C GLU A 74 -4.02 14.45 10.43
N GLY A 75 -2.72 14.77 10.50
CA GLY A 75 -2.15 15.58 11.57
C GLY A 75 -2.12 14.89 12.94
N MET A 76 -2.46 13.60 13.04
CA MET A 76 -2.41 12.87 14.32
C MET A 76 -1.03 12.25 14.57
N PRO A 77 -0.60 12.17 15.85
CA PRO A 77 0.62 11.45 16.22
C PRO A 77 0.41 9.94 16.19
N TRP A 78 1.49 9.20 15.93
CA TRP A 78 1.47 7.74 15.89
C TRP A 78 1.52 7.12 17.29
N LYS A 79 0.36 6.93 17.90
CA LYS A 79 0.23 6.31 19.24
C LYS A 79 0.94 4.95 19.28
N GLY A 80 1.68 4.69 20.35
CA GLY A 80 2.42 3.43 20.55
C GLY A 80 3.79 3.37 19.86
N TYR A 81 4.17 4.39 19.07
CA TYR A 81 5.48 4.45 18.41
C TYR A 81 6.30 5.62 18.96
N ARG A 82 7.62 5.41 19.15
CA ARG A 82 8.57 6.48 19.48
C ARG A 82 8.90 7.30 18.23
N SER A 83 7.91 8.00 17.69
CA SER A 83 8.02 8.84 16.50
C SER A 83 7.48 10.23 16.82
N GLY A 84 8.25 11.27 16.54
CA GLY A 84 7.77 12.66 16.57
C GLY A 84 7.05 13.09 15.29
N LYS A 85 6.85 12.16 14.36
CA LYS A 85 6.16 12.43 13.09
C LYS A 85 4.65 12.45 13.29
N TYR A 86 3.96 13.22 12.45
CA TYR A 86 2.51 13.29 12.37
C TYR A 86 2.06 12.75 11.02
N ALA A 87 0.92 12.06 10.99
CA ALA A 87 0.39 11.53 9.75
C ALA A 87 0.04 12.66 8.78
N GLU A 88 0.29 12.43 7.49
CA GLU A 88 0.04 13.39 6.43
C GLU A 88 -0.51 12.65 5.21
N ILE A 89 -1.48 13.22 4.53
CA ILE A 89 -2.09 12.63 3.35
C ILE A 89 -1.94 13.51 2.12
N SER A 90 -1.96 12.87 0.97
CA SER A 90 -2.18 13.53 -0.30
C SER A 90 -2.82 12.57 -1.28
N TYR A 91 -3.32 13.09 -2.39
CA TYR A 91 -3.74 12.22 -3.48
C TYR A 91 -2.55 11.47 -4.07
N ALA A 92 -2.72 10.16 -4.27
CA ALA A 92 -1.75 9.35 -4.98
C ALA A 92 -1.70 9.72 -6.48
N THR A 93 -0.55 9.53 -7.12
CA THR A 93 -0.43 9.74 -8.58
C THR A 93 -1.27 8.73 -9.37
N ILE A 94 -1.36 7.49 -8.89
CA ILE A 94 -2.22 6.45 -9.47
C ILE A 94 -3.53 6.46 -8.69
N GLN A 95 -4.64 6.57 -9.40
CA GLN A 95 -5.99 6.65 -8.84
C GLN A 95 -6.81 5.44 -9.25
N GLY A 96 -7.59 4.89 -8.31
CA GLY A 96 -8.52 3.79 -8.52
C GLY A 96 -7.92 2.39 -8.32
N LYS A 97 -8.76 1.48 -7.81
CA LYS A 97 -8.44 0.08 -7.52
C LYS A 97 -7.88 -0.64 -8.76
N GLU A 98 -8.52 -0.50 -9.91
CA GLU A 98 -8.15 -1.19 -11.15
C GLU A 98 -6.75 -0.76 -11.61
N ALA A 99 -6.46 0.54 -11.57
CA ALA A 99 -5.16 1.07 -11.95
C ALA A 99 -4.05 0.60 -11.01
N LEU A 100 -4.33 0.50 -9.71
CA LEU A 100 -3.41 -0.04 -8.70
C LEU A 100 -3.17 -1.55 -8.91
N VAL A 101 -4.23 -2.32 -9.15
CA VAL A 101 -4.12 -3.74 -9.50
C VAL A 101 -3.25 -3.92 -10.74
N GLN A 102 -3.50 -3.15 -11.80
CA GLN A 102 -2.68 -3.21 -13.03
C GLN A 102 -1.23 -2.76 -12.83
N LYS A 103 -1.00 -1.83 -11.89
CA LYS A 103 0.34 -1.40 -11.50
C LYS A 103 1.11 -2.53 -10.82
N PHE A 104 0.47 -3.29 -9.94
CA PHE A 104 1.15 -4.22 -9.04
C PHE A 104 1.06 -5.70 -9.45
N ARG A 105 0.03 -6.14 -10.18
CA ARG A 105 -0.17 -7.56 -10.54
C ARG A 105 0.99 -8.16 -11.36
N ASN A 106 1.72 -7.33 -12.09
CA ASN A 106 2.90 -7.71 -12.87
C ASN A 106 4.20 -7.11 -12.31
N SER A 107 4.18 -6.64 -11.06
CA SER A 107 5.37 -6.18 -10.35
C SER A 107 5.98 -7.35 -9.59
N SER A 108 7.31 -7.40 -9.52
CA SER A 108 8.02 -8.41 -8.71
C SER A 108 7.62 -8.37 -7.23
N VAL A 109 7.04 -7.27 -6.74
CA VAL A 109 6.51 -7.18 -5.36
C VAL A 109 5.47 -8.25 -5.06
N ILE A 110 4.75 -8.76 -6.06
CA ILE A 110 3.74 -9.81 -5.84
C ILE A 110 4.37 -11.16 -5.48
N LEU A 111 5.67 -11.32 -5.73
CA LEU A 111 6.46 -12.51 -5.40
C LEU A 111 7.12 -12.43 -4.03
N GLU A 112 7.03 -11.29 -3.34
CA GLU A 112 7.67 -11.05 -2.04
C GLU A 112 6.94 -11.73 -0.87
N TRP A 113 7.38 -11.54 0.38
CA TRP A 113 6.66 -11.99 1.59
C TRP A 113 5.20 -11.48 1.60
N PRO A 114 4.18 -12.27 2.02
CA PRO A 114 2.77 -11.86 1.93
C PRO A 114 2.46 -10.56 2.68
N HIS A 115 3.17 -10.28 3.78
CA HIS A 115 3.03 -9.03 4.54
C HIS A 115 3.66 -7.81 3.84
N CYS A 116 4.46 -8.02 2.79
CA CYS A 116 5.05 -6.97 1.95
C CYS A 116 4.29 -6.74 0.65
N ARG A 117 3.25 -7.53 0.36
CA ARG A 117 2.45 -7.44 -0.87
C ARG A 117 1.34 -6.39 -0.73
N PRO A 118 0.90 -5.77 -1.82
CA PRO A 118 -0.36 -5.02 -1.82
C PRO A 118 -1.53 -5.96 -1.52
N LYS A 119 -2.51 -5.45 -0.80
CA LYS A 119 -3.69 -6.19 -0.33
C LYS A 119 -4.96 -5.59 -0.89
N LEU A 120 -5.91 -6.45 -1.23
CA LEU A 120 -7.26 -6.08 -1.58
C LEU A 120 -8.21 -6.44 -0.43
N PHE A 121 -9.32 -5.72 -0.31
CA PHE A 121 -10.31 -5.95 0.74
C PHE A 121 -11.73 -5.91 0.17
N PHE A 122 -12.65 -6.61 0.82
CA PHE A 122 -14.08 -6.46 0.54
C PHE A 122 -14.59 -5.18 1.18
N THR A 123 -15.17 -4.30 0.38
CA THR A 123 -15.95 -3.18 0.92
C THR A 123 -17.32 -3.67 1.39
N PHE A 124 -18.01 -2.86 2.19
CA PHE A 124 -19.37 -3.16 2.64
C PHE A 124 -20.32 -3.34 1.44
N ASP A 125 -20.26 -2.42 0.47
CA ASP A 125 -21.11 -2.43 -0.72
C ASP A 125 -20.85 -3.69 -1.58
N GLU A 126 -19.59 -4.05 -1.80
CA GLU A 126 -19.22 -5.28 -2.52
C GLU A 126 -19.70 -6.54 -1.77
N ALA A 127 -19.44 -6.62 -0.47
CA ALA A 127 -19.83 -7.77 0.34
C ALA A 127 -21.35 -7.94 0.41
N LEU A 128 -22.10 -6.83 0.48
CA LEU A 128 -23.55 -6.82 0.42
C LEU A 128 -24.07 -7.31 -0.93
N ALA A 129 -23.50 -6.80 -2.03
CA ALA A 129 -23.88 -7.20 -3.39
C ALA A 129 -23.61 -8.69 -3.67
N GLU A 130 -22.54 -9.24 -3.09
CA GLU A 130 -22.19 -10.67 -3.20
C GLU A 130 -22.94 -11.57 -2.20
N GLY A 131 -23.81 -11.01 -1.33
CA GLY A 131 -24.52 -11.79 -0.30
C GLY A 131 -23.60 -12.34 0.80
N THR A 132 -22.40 -11.75 0.97
CA THR A 132 -21.36 -12.21 1.89
C THR A 132 -20.97 -11.12 2.89
N ILE A 133 -21.95 -10.44 3.48
CA ILE A 133 -21.75 -9.28 4.37
C ILE A 133 -20.68 -9.47 5.46
N LEU A 134 -20.54 -10.70 5.98
CA LEU A 134 -19.54 -11.07 6.99
C LEU A 134 -18.09 -10.93 6.51
N LYS A 135 -17.86 -10.87 5.19
CA LYS A 135 -16.54 -10.63 4.59
C LYS A 135 -16.14 -9.16 4.58
N THR A 136 -17.00 -8.23 5.02
CA THR A 136 -16.68 -6.80 5.04
C THR A 136 -15.36 -6.53 5.78
N GLY A 137 -14.42 -5.89 5.08
CA GLY A 137 -13.08 -5.54 5.58
C GLY A 137 -12.07 -6.69 5.62
N THR A 138 -12.45 -7.91 5.21
CA THR A 138 -11.52 -9.04 5.10
C THR A 138 -10.73 -8.99 3.80
N GLU A 139 -9.55 -9.62 3.81
CA GLU A 139 -8.65 -9.65 2.65
C GLU A 139 -9.27 -10.44 1.49
N ARG A 140 -9.01 -9.94 0.27
CA ARG A 140 -9.33 -10.57 -1.01
C ARG A 140 -8.05 -11.05 -1.68
N GLU A 141 -8.15 -12.11 -2.46
CA GLU A 141 -7.04 -12.58 -3.28
C GLU A 141 -6.62 -11.50 -4.29
N PHE A 142 -5.32 -11.26 -4.39
CA PHE A 142 -4.76 -10.34 -5.37
C PHE A 142 -4.68 -11.03 -6.74
N PRO A 143 -5.16 -10.42 -7.84
CA PRO A 143 -5.15 -11.06 -9.15
C PRO A 143 -3.75 -11.50 -9.59
N ALA A 144 -3.66 -12.73 -10.11
CA ALA A 144 -2.42 -13.28 -10.65
C ALA A 144 -1.85 -12.40 -11.79
N PRO A 145 -0.54 -12.46 -12.04
CA PRO A 145 0.08 -11.81 -13.20
C PRO A 145 -0.62 -12.22 -14.50
N ASP A 146 -0.94 -11.24 -15.36
CA ASP A 146 -1.48 -11.48 -16.71
C ASP A 146 -0.45 -11.20 -17.81
N ASN A 147 0.71 -10.65 -17.45
CA ASN A 147 1.77 -10.32 -18.39
C ASN A 147 3.14 -10.76 -17.83
N PHE A 148 3.48 -12.02 -18.11
CA PHE A 148 4.73 -12.63 -17.64
C PHE A 148 5.99 -11.93 -18.17
N ALA A 149 5.97 -11.39 -19.40
CA ALA A 149 7.11 -10.65 -19.93
C ALA A 149 7.35 -9.35 -19.14
N LYS A 150 6.28 -8.65 -18.73
CA LYS A 150 6.38 -7.46 -17.86
C LYS A 150 6.85 -7.84 -16.46
N LEU A 151 6.35 -8.94 -15.90
CA LEU A 151 6.79 -9.45 -14.61
C LEU A 151 8.28 -9.79 -14.64
N GLN A 152 8.74 -10.52 -15.67
CA GLN A 152 10.14 -10.90 -15.84
C GLN A 152 11.06 -9.67 -15.87
N ARG A 153 10.70 -8.65 -16.66
CA ARG A 153 11.44 -7.37 -16.68
C ARG A 153 11.41 -6.67 -15.32
N SER A 154 10.30 -6.74 -14.58
CA SER A 154 10.22 -6.17 -13.23
C SER A 154 11.15 -6.89 -12.26
N ILE A 155 11.25 -8.22 -12.34
CA ILE A 155 12.18 -9.02 -11.54
C ILE A 155 13.61 -8.57 -11.86
N GLU A 156 13.99 -8.59 -13.13
CA GLU A 156 15.34 -8.20 -13.59
C GLU A 156 15.69 -6.76 -13.17
N ASN A 157 14.75 -5.82 -13.30
CA ASN A 157 14.98 -4.45 -12.84
C ASN A 157 15.14 -4.36 -11.32
N ALA A 158 14.33 -5.10 -10.56
CA ALA A 158 14.42 -5.13 -9.10
C ALA A 158 15.76 -5.70 -8.62
N LYS A 159 16.33 -6.66 -9.35
CA LYS A 159 17.67 -7.21 -9.09
C LYS A 159 18.78 -6.15 -9.22
N ASN A 160 18.67 -5.26 -10.20
CA ASN A 160 19.74 -4.31 -10.54
C ASN A 160 19.58 -2.95 -9.83
N VAL A 161 18.34 -2.48 -9.66
CA VAL A 161 18.03 -1.09 -9.24
C VAL A 161 17.11 -1.05 -8.01
N GLY A 162 16.61 -2.20 -7.56
CA GLY A 162 15.57 -2.30 -6.54
C GLY A 162 14.17 -2.05 -7.11
N LEU A 163 13.14 -2.43 -6.34
CA LEU A 163 11.72 -2.34 -6.74
C LEU A 163 11.23 -0.89 -6.96
N PHE A 164 11.91 0.08 -6.34
CA PHE A 164 11.51 1.48 -6.35
C PHE A 164 12.73 2.39 -6.37
N PRO A 165 13.23 2.76 -7.56
CA PRO A 165 14.40 3.63 -7.69
C PRO A 165 14.19 4.97 -6.96
N PRO A 166 15.23 5.53 -6.30
CA PRO A 166 15.17 6.85 -5.69
C PRO A 166 14.95 7.92 -6.76
N LYS A 167 14.08 8.90 -6.48
CA LYS A 167 13.82 10.03 -7.38
C LYS A 167 14.84 11.18 -7.28
N SER A 168 16.04 10.96 -6.70
CA SER A 168 17.00 12.05 -6.47
C SER A 168 18.45 11.59 -6.33
N GLY A 169 19.31 12.03 -7.28
CA GLY A 169 20.75 12.30 -7.12
C GLY A 169 21.74 11.12 -6.99
N PRO A 170 23.00 11.26 -7.46
CA PRO A 170 23.94 10.15 -7.68
C PRO A 170 24.77 9.75 -6.44
N HIS A 171 24.24 9.91 -5.23
CA HIS A 171 24.98 9.60 -3.99
C HIS A 171 24.17 8.70 -3.06
N GLY A 172 24.18 7.41 -3.38
CA GLY A 172 23.86 6.35 -2.45
C GLY A 172 24.77 5.18 -2.79
N SER A 173 25.51 4.69 -1.79
CA SER A 173 26.52 3.65 -1.90
C SER A 173 25.97 2.40 -2.60
N ALA A 174 26.70 1.93 -3.61
CA ALA A 174 26.32 0.80 -4.46
C ALA A 174 26.40 -0.56 -3.74
N ASP A 175 27.11 -0.62 -2.61
CA ASP A 175 27.63 -1.87 -2.04
C ASP A 175 26.62 -2.67 -1.19
N HIS A 176 25.49 -2.06 -0.82
CA HIS A 176 24.42 -2.71 -0.04
C HIS A 176 23.26 -3.22 -0.90
N ARG A 177 23.36 -3.13 -2.23
CA ARG A 177 22.23 -3.33 -3.17
C ARG A 177 22.10 -4.75 -3.71
N ASP A 178 23.10 -5.58 -3.46
CA ASP A 178 23.11 -6.98 -3.90
C ASP A 178 22.58 -7.91 -2.80
N ARG A 179 21.25 -8.02 -2.65
CA ARG A 179 20.62 -9.26 -2.14
C ARG A 179 19.14 -9.36 -2.52
N HIS A 180 18.81 -10.48 -3.17
CA HIS A 180 17.56 -10.81 -3.85
C HIS A 180 16.48 -11.33 -2.91
N SER A 181 15.23 -10.97 -3.19
CA SER A 181 14.08 -11.69 -2.66
C SER A 181 13.24 -12.31 -3.79
N MET A 182 13.33 -13.64 -3.82
CA MET A 182 12.23 -14.58 -3.78
C MET A 182 12.68 -15.58 -2.70
N TYR A 183 12.58 -15.16 -1.43
CA TYR A 183 12.82 -15.93 -0.19
C TYR A 183 14.19 -16.58 0.05
N ASP A 184 15.12 -16.48 -0.90
CA ASP A 184 16.38 -17.20 -0.88
C ASP A 184 17.55 -16.38 -0.31
N ARG A 185 18.00 -16.76 0.88
CA ARG A 185 19.32 -17.42 1.01
C ARG A 185 19.26 -18.40 2.19
N GLY A 186 18.81 -19.62 1.91
CA GLY A 186 19.21 -20.86 2.59
C GLY A 186 19.02 -21.03 4.11
N THR A 187 18.26 -22.09 4.44
CA THR A 187 18.10 -22.86 5.70
C THR A 187 17.49 -22.18 6.92
#